data_AF-A0A3G9GZ48-F1
#
_entry.id   AF-A0A3G9GZ48-F1
#
_cell.length_a   1.000
_cell.length_b   1.000
_cell.length_c   1.000
_cell.angle_alpha   90.00
_cell.angle_beta   90.00
_cell.angle_gamma   90.00
#
_symmetry.space_group_name_H-M   'P 1'
#
loop_
_entity.id
_entity.type
_entity.pdbx_description
1 polymer ?
#
loop_
_entity_poly.entity_id
_entity_poly.type
_entity_poly.pdbx_seq_one_letter_code
_entity_poly.pdbx_strand_id
1 'polypeptide(L)' 'MEQRLIPQPVLEYLTLCLRHAVSNGQYLTPELLEEAIAAYSVDHPQESIQVLH' A
#
# COMPACT_ATOMS: atom_id res chain seq x y z
N MET A 1 9.56 -14.27 -12.14
CA MET A 1 8.71 -13.78 -11.05
C MET A 1 9.40 -12.56 -10.50
N GLU A 2 8.88 -11.36 -10.77
CA GLU A 2 9.48 -10.10 -10.29
C GLU A 2 9.20 -9.98 -8.78
N GLN A 3 10.24 -9.82 -7.97
CA GLN A 3 10.10 -9.70 -6.51
C GLN A 3 10.12 -8.22 -6.14
N ARG A 4 8.95 -7.65 -5.83
CA ARG A 4 8.88 -6.32 -5.21
C ARG A 4 9.26 -6.44 -3.74
N LEU A 5 10.34 -5.77 -3.34
CA LEU A 5 10.66 -5.60 -1.93
C LEU A 5 9.81 -4.46 -1.39
N ILE A 6 8.68 -4.83 -0.79
CA ILE A 6 7.83 -3.89 -0.07
C ILE A 6 8.41 -3.78 1.35
N PRO A 7 8.89 -2.60 1.77
CA PRO A 7 9.34 -2.42 3.14
C PRO A 7 8.21 -2.74 4.11
N GLN A 8 8.54 -3.39 5.23
CA GLN A 8 7.57 -3.76 6.27
C GLN A 8 6.63 -2.62 6.71
N PRO A 9 7.09 -1.37 6.93
CA PRO A 9 6.19 -0.28 7.32
C PRO A 9 5.14 0.05 6.24
N VAL A 10 5.52 -0.07 4.96
CA VAL A 10 4.56 0.09 3.85
C VAL A 10 3.49 -0.99 3.89
N LEU A 11 3.90 -2.25 4.11
CA LEU A 11 2.98 -3.38 4.18
C LEU A 11 1.99 -3.24 5.35
N GLU A 12 2.47 -2.79 6.51
CA GLU A 12 1.64 -2.53 7.69
C GLU A 12 0.61 -1.43 7.41
N TYR A 13 1.04 -0.32 6.81
CA TYR A 13 0.14 0.77 6.44
C TYR A 13 -0.93 0.32 5.44
N LEU A 14 -0.53 -0.35 4.36
CA LEU A 14 -1.46 -0.85 3.34
C LEU A 14 -2.47 -1.81 3.97
N THR A 15 -2.01 -2.73 4.82
CA THR A 15 -2.89 -3.67 5.52
C THR A 15 -3.91 -2.95 6.39
N LEU A 16 -3.50 -1.88 7.09
CA LEU A 16 -4.39 -1.08 7.92
C LEU A 16 -5.45 -0.35 7.09
N CYS A 17 -5.05 0.28 5.98
CA CYS A 17 -5.93 0.96 5.03
C CYS A 17 -6.98 0.01 4.45
N LEU A 18 -6.54 -1.14 3.94
CA LEU A 18 -7.42 -2.14 3.35
C LEU A 18 -8.39 -2.74 4.39
N ARG A 19 -7.91 -3.02 5.61
CA ARG A 19 -8.77 -3.48 6.71
C ARG A 19 -9.84 -2.45 7.06
N HIS A 20 -9.49 -1.17 7.08
CA HIS A 20 -10.43 -0.09 7.36
C HIS A 20 -11.49 0.01 6.26
N ALA A 21 -11.09 -0.05 4.98
CA ALA A 21 -12.00 -0.06 3.85
C ALA A 21 -13.01 -1.22 3.92
N VAL A 22 -12.54 -2.44 4.18
CA VAL A 22 -13.41 -3.61 4.35
C VAL A 22 -14.36 -3.46 5.53
N SER A 23 -13.87 -2.92 6.65
CA SER A 23 -14.69 -2.68 7.85
C SER A 23 -15.80 -1.65 7.59
N ASN A 24 -15.58 -0.72 6.67
CA ASN A 24 -16.58 0.26 6.22
C ASN A 24 -17.48 -0.26 5.09
N GLY A 25 -17.37 -1.55 4.72
CA GLY A 25 -18.18 -2.16 3.66
C GLY A 25 -17.71 -1.82 2.25
N GLN A 26 -16.50 -1.28 2.08
CA GLN A 26 -15.92 -1.09 0.75
C GLN A 26 -15.31 -2.39 0.22
N TYR A 27 -15.42 -2.59 -1.07
CA TYR A 27 -14.75 -3.69 -1.76
C TYR A 27 -13.26 -3.36 -1.98
N LEU A 28 -12.42 -4.37 -1.85
CA LEU A 28 -11.01 -4.27 -2.20
C LEU A 28 -10.87 -4.24 -3.72
N THR A 29 -10.52 -3.08 -4.27
CA THR A 29 -10.25 -2.91 -5.70
C THR A 29 -8.77 -2.58 -5.92
N PRO A 30 -8.25 -2.80 -7.14
CA PRO A 30 -6.91 -2.36 -7.51
C PRO A 30 -6.73 -0.85 -7.30
N GLU A 31 -7.75 -0.04 -7.64
CA GLU A 31 -7.71 1.41 -7.48
C GLU A 31 -7.50 1.82 -6.02
N LEU A 32 -8.20 1.17 -5.07
CA LEU A 32 -8.06 1.43 -3.64
C LEU A 32 -6.63 1.16 -3.15
N LEU A 33 -6.01 0.09 -3.67
CA LEU A 33 -4.63 -0.24 -3.33
C LEU A 33 -3.66 0.81 -3.89
N GLU A 34 -3.86 1.28 -5.12
CA GLU A 34 -3.07 2.34 -5.73
C GLU A 34 -3.20 3.67 -4.97
N GLU A 35 -4.42 4.03 -4.55
CA GLU A 35 -4.68 5.20 -3.71
C GLU A 35 -3.95 5.10 -2.35
N ALA A 36 -3.99 3.92 -1.70
CA ALA A 36 -3.29 3.71 -0.43
C ALA A 36 -1.76 3.79 -0.59
N ILE A 37 -1.22 3.26 -1.70
CA ILE A 37 0.22 3.38 -2.02
C ILE A 37 0.59 4.85 -2.28
N ALA A 38 -0.24 5.59 -3.02
CA ALA A 38 -0.02 7.00 -3.28
C ALA A 38 -0.07 7.84 -2.00
N ALA A 39 -1.06 7.59 -1.13
CA ALA A 39 -1.20 8.24 0.17
C ALA A 39 0.03 7.98 1.06
N TYR A 40 0.50 6.74 1.13
CA TYR A 40 1.72 6.40 1.87
C TYR A 40 2.95 7.13 1.32
N SER A 41 3.10 7.19 -0.01
CA SER A 41 4.25 7.79 -0.67
C SER A 41 4.32 9.32 -0.49
N VAL A 42 3.17 9.99 -0.36
CA VAL A 42 3.09 11.41 -0.03
C VAL A 42 3.55 11.68 1.41
N ASP A 43 3.16 10.81 2.35
CA ASP A 43 3.49 10.96 3.77
C ASP A 43 4.94 10.50 4.08
N HIS A 44 5.45 9.54 3.30
CA HIS A 44 6.77 8.92 3.47
C HIS A 44 7.61 8.97 2.17
N PRO A 45 8.04 10.16 1.73
CA PRO A 45 8.75 10.34 0.46
C PRO A 45 10.10 9.59 0.40
N GLN A 46 10.66 9.18 1.55
CA GLN A 46 11.93 8.47 1.66
C GLN A 46 11.78 6.93 1.66
N GLU A 47 10.57 6.40 1.89
CA GLU A 47 10.28 4.95 1.95
C GLU A 47 9.52 4.48 0.71
N SER A 48 9.97 4.92 -0.46
CA SER A 48 9.40 4.49 -1.74
C SER A 48 9.56 2.97 -1.92
N ILE A 49 8.48 2.31 -2.34
CA ILE A 49 8.48 0.90 -2.73
C ILE A 49 9.47 0.74 -3.89
N GLN A 50 10.58 0.03 -3.66
CA GLN A 50 11.57 -0.23 -4.69
C GLN A 50 11.20 -1.52 -5.42
N VAL A 51 10.96 -1.40 -6.73
CA VAL A 51 10.87 -2.56 -7.62
C VAL A 51 12.29 -3.06 -7.83
N LEU A 52 12.63 -4.24 -7.29
CA LEU A 52 13.89 -4.88 -7.57
C LEU A 52 13.79 -5.51 -8.97
N HIS A 53 14.65 -5.04 -9.89
CA HIS A 53 14.83 -5.63 -11.22
C HIS A 53 15.80 -6.81 -11.18
#